data_AF-T1CX23-F1
#
_entry.id   AF-T1CX23-F1
#
_cell.length_a   1.000
_cell.length_b   1.000
_cell.length_c   1.000
_cell.angle_alpha   90.00
_cell.angle_beta   90.00
_cell.angle_gamma   90.00
#
_symmetry.space_group_name_H-M   'P 1'
#
loop_
_entity.id
_entity.type
_entity.pdbx_description
1 polymer ?
#
loop_
_entity_poly.entity_id
_entity_poly.type
_entity_poly.pdbx_seq_one_letter_code
_entity_poly.pdbx_strand_id
1 'polypeptide(L)'
;MDIAANKGVPGVWVLDLEARDAVPQRLAEGSQPRWAADGKSIFYLAKAGERMQVFRIAPGGGAATQVTDLQLDVDGFRVSPDGTHLAIALGVFPDCNGDIA
;
A
#
# COMPACT_ATOMS: atom_id res chain seq x y z
N MET A 1 -6.75 2.99 -15.06
CA MET A 1 -8.16 3.40 -14.94
C MET A 1 -8.94 2.55 -15.91
N ASP A 2 -10.04 1.96 -15.45
CA ASP A 2 -11.01 1.31 -16.34
C ASP A 2 -12.06 2.36 -16.72
N ILE A 3 -11.95 2.89 -17.94
CA ILE A 3 -12.82 3.96 -18.44
C ILE A 3 -14.24 3.44 -18.68
N ALA A 4 -14.38 2.23 -19.21
CA ALA A 4 -15.69 1.65 -19.52
C ALA A 4 -16.50 1.40 -18.23
N ALA A 5 -15.82 0.98 -17.16
CA ALA A 5 -16.44 0.78 -15.85
C ALA A 5 -16.48 2.04 -14.96
N ASN A 6 -15.94 3.18 -15.43
CA ASN A 6 -15.74 4.39 -14.63
C ASN A 6 -15.04 4.11 -13.27
N LYS A 7 -14.03 3.24 -13.27
CA LYS A 7 -13.37 2.74 -12.05
C LYS A 7 -11.88 3.10 -12.03
N GLY A 8 -11.46 3.73 -10.94
CA GLY A 8 -10.05 3.89 -10.61
C GLY A 8 -9.41 2.53 -10.31
N VAL A 9 -8.29 2.22 -10.98
CA VAL A 9 -7.50 1.02 -10.69
C VAL A 9 -6.18 1.51 -10.09
N PRO A 10 -6.08 1.60 -8.74
CA PRO A 10 -4.88 2.08 -8.10
C PRO A 10 -3.74 1.08 -8.30
N GLY A 11 -2.52 1.59 -8.45
CA GLY A 11 -1.35 0.75 -8.67
C GLY A 11 -0.09 1.36 -8.11
N VAL A 12 0.82 0.48 -7.72
CA VAL A 12 2.19 0.81 -7.37
C VAL A 12 3.05 0.60 -8.61
N TRP A 13 3.75 1.64 -9.02
CA TRP A 13 4.61 1.66 -10.20
C TRP A 13 6.00 2.17 -9.81
N VAL A 14 7.02 1.65 -10.46
CA VAL A 14 8.41 2.12 -10.34
C VAL A 14 8.93 2.49 -11.70
N LEU A 15 9.68 3.58 -11.75
CA LEU A 15 10.39 4.05 -12.93
C LEU A 15 11.86 4.23 -12.53
N ASP A 16 12.75 3.64 -13.30
CA ASP A 16 14.18 3.94 -13.21
C ASP A 16 14.43 5.31 -13.83
N LEU A 17 15.00 6.24 -13.07
CA LEU A 17 15.26 7.60 -13.52
C LEU A 17 16.65 7.76 -14.15
N GLU A 18 17.53 6.77 -14.04
CA GLU A 18 18.87 6.79 -14.63
C GLU A 18 18.84 6.33 -16.09
N ALA A 19 17.92 5.42 -16.44
CA ALA A 19 17.70 4.96 -17.80
C ALA A 19 16.82 5.94 -18.59
N ARG A 20 17.39 6.57 -19.63
CA ARG A 20 16.70 7.58 -20.46
C ARG A 20 15.38 7.10 -21.08
N ASP A 21 15.31 5.82 -21.45
CA ASP A 21 14.15 5.21 -22.09
C ASP A 21 13.44 4.21 -21.16
N ALA A 22 13.52 4.45 -19.84
CA ALA A 22 12.90 3.57 -18.86
C ALA A 22 11.38 3.50 -19.06
N VAL A 23 10.86 2.29 -19.00
CA VAL A 23 9.42 2.02 -19.02
C VAL A 23 8.95 1.84 -17.58
N PRO A 24 7.89 2.53 -17.13
CA PRO A 24 7.33 2.29 -15.81
C PRO A 24 6.90 0.83 -15.63
N GLN A 25 7.41 0.18 -14.59
CA GLN A 25 7.05 -1.17 -14.22
C GLN A 25 5.93 -1.13 -13.18
N ARG A 26 4.81 -1.81 -13.46
CA ARG A 26 3.77 -2.06 -12.45
C ARG A 26 4.26 -3.13 -11.49
N LEU A 27 4.24 -2.85 -10.19
CA LEU A 27 4.64 -3.80 -9.16
C LEU A 27 3.45 -4.49 -8.50
N ALA A 28 2.39 -3.73 -8.20
CA ALA A 28 1.24 -4.24 -7.47
C ALA A 28 -0.02 -3.39 -7.71
N GLU A 29 -1.18 -3.94 -7.33
CA GLU A 29 -2.38 -3.13 -7.08
C GLU A 29 -2.32 -2.57 -5.67
N GLY A 30 -2.64 -1.29 -5.50
CA GLY A 30 -2.55 -0.64 -4.19
C GLY A 30 -2.30 0.86 -4.28
N SER A 31 -2.24 1.50 -3.12
CA SER A 31 -2.16 2.95 -2.99
C SER A 31 -1.13 3.39 -1.95
N GLN A 32 -0.90 4.71 -1.88
CA GLN A 32 0.00 5.35 -0.92
C GLN A 32 1.42 4.74 -0.86
N PRO A 33 2.11 4.50 -2.00
CA PRO A 33 3.44 3.91 -1.96
C PRO A 33 4.44 4.80 -1.23
N ARG A 34 5.36 4.19 -0.49
CA ARG A 34 6.46 4.81 0.25
C ARG A 34 7.71 3.96 0.11
N TRP A 35 8.80 4.56 -0.33
CA TRP A 35 10.10 3.91 -0.28
C TRP A 35 10.58 3.75 1.16
N ALA A 36 11.19 2.61 1.45
CA ALA A 36 12.07 2.48 2.61
C ALA A 36 13.30 3.37 2.41
N ALA A 37 13.89 3.86 3.50
CA ALA A 37 15.06 4.74 3.44
C ALA A 37 16.28 4.06 2.78
N ASP A 38 16.39 2.74 2.87
CA ASP A 38 17.46 1.96 2.24
C ASP A 38 17.24 1.69 0.74
N GLY A 39 16.10 2.10 0.19
CA GLY A 39 15.72 1.88 -1.22
C GLY A 39 15.44 0.42 -1.58
N LYS A 40 15.48 -0.53 -0.62
CA LYS A 40 15.34 -1.97 -0.92
C LYS A 40 13.89 -2.43 -0.93
N SER A 41 12.97 -1.58 -0.48
CA SER A 41 11.57 -1.95 -0.29
C SER A 41 10.64 -0.78 -0.57
N ILE A 42 9.45 -1.09 -1.05
CA ILE A 42 8.34 -0.17 -1.19
C ILE A 42 7.19 -0.69 -0.34
N PHE A 43 6.73 0.13 0.58
CA PHE A 43 5.54 -0.09 1.39
C PHE A 43 4.34 0.55 0.72
N TYR A 44 3.17 -0.07 0.81
CA TYR A 44 1.95 0.43 0.20
C TYR A 44 0.71 -0.13 0.91
N LEU A 45 -0.44 0.50 0.70
CA LEU A 45 -1.72 -0.02 1.18
C LEU A 45 -2.39 -0.88 0.11
N ALA A 46 -2.87 -2.06 0.50
CA ALA A 46 -3.69 -2.93 -0.33
C ALA A 46 -4.67 -3.75 0.52
N LYS A 47 -5.65 -4.36 -0.15
CA LYS A 47 -6.61 -5.24 0.52
C LYS A 47 -5.97 -6.58 0.91
N ALA A 48 -6.10 -6.95 2.18
CA ALA A 48 -5.93 -8.30 2.69
C ALA A 48 -7.34 -8.84 3.02
N GLY A 49 -7.94 -9.59 2.09
CA GLY A 49 -9.36 -9.91 2.14
C GLY A 49 -10.21 -8.64 2.01
N GLU A 50 -11.06 -8.36 3.01
CA GLU A 50 -11.89 -7.16 3.02
C GLU A 50 -11.23 -5.94 3.68
N ARG A 51 -10.08 -6.11 4.35
CA ARG A 51 -9.42 -5.05 5.11
C ARG A 51 -8.25 -4.41 4.38
N MET A 52 -8.09 -3.11 4.48
CA MET A 52 -6.91 -2.40 4.00
C MET A 52 -5.75 -2.56 4.99
N GLN A 53 -4.62 -3.07 4.51
CA GLN A 53 -3.43 -3.35 5.30
C GLN A 53 -2.16 -2.83 4.59
N VAL A 54 -1.06 -2.73 5.35
CA VAL A 54 0.25 -2.37 4.79
C VAL A 54 0.91 -3.62 4.23
N PHE A 55 1.39 -3.51 3.00
CA PHE A 55 2.19 -4.50 2.30
C PHE A 55 3.56 -3.94 1.96
N ARG A 56 4.52 -4.83 1.74
CA ARG A 56 5.88 -4.51 1.32
C ARG A 56 6.25 -5.34 0.09
N ILE A 57 6.86 -4.70 -0.90
CA ILE A 57 7.38 -5.35 -2.12
C ILE A 57 8.77 -4.83 -2.45
N ALA A 58 9.61 -5.65 -3.09
CA ALA A 58 10.89 -5.20 -3.60
C ALA A 58 10.69 -4.31 -4.86
N PRO A 59 11.56 -3.34 -5.12
CA PRO A 59 11.45 -2.46 -6.30
C PRO A 59 11.50 -3.20 -7.64
N GLY A 60 12.19 -4.34 -7.70
CA GLY A 60 12.18 -5.22 -8.88
C GLY A 60 10.90 -6.04 -9.05
N GLY A 61 9.95 -5.93 -8.11
CA GLY A 61 8.72 -6.72 -8.07
C GLY A 61 8.87 -8.00 -7.25
N GLY A 62 8.11 -9.03 -7.64
CA GLY A 62 8.02 -10.31 -6.92
C GLY A 62 6.81 -10.38 -5.98
N ALA A 63 6.82 -11.37 -5.09
CA ALA A 63 5.74 -11.56 -4.13
C ALA A 63 5.76 -10.47 -3.05
N ALA A 64 4.62 -9.82 -2.83
CA ALA A 64 4.45 -8.89 -1.73
C ALA A 64 4.32 -9.63 -0.39
N THR A 65 4.84 -9.03 0.68
CA THR A 65 4.66 -9.50 2.05
C THR A 65 3.68 -8.59 2.77
N GLN A 66 2.66 -9.17 3.40
CA GLN A 66 1.77 -8.44 4.30
C GLN A 66 2.53 -8.08 5.58
N VAL A 67 2.57 -6.79 5.92
CA VAL A 67 3.32 -6.27 7.07
C VAL A 67 2.44 -6.10 8.29
N THR A 68 1.16 -5.77 8.09
CA THR A 68 0.17 -5.63 9.15
C THR A 68 -0.98 -6.62 8.95
N ASP A 69 -1.48 -7.19 10.06
CA ASP A 69 -2.72 -7.96 10.08
C ASP A 69 -3.55 -7.50 11.27
N LEU A 70 -4.22 -6.37 11.07
CA LEU A 70 -5.06 -5.74 12.08
C LEU A 70 -6.52 -6.04 11.83
N GLN A 71 -7.33 -5.97 12.88
CA GLN A 71 -8.78 -6.14 12.77
C GLN A 71 -9.48 -4.96 12.10
N LEU A 72 -8.82 -3.79 12.05
CA LEU A 72 -9.31 -2.56 11.44
C LEU A 72 -8.53 -2.22 10.17
N ASP A 73 -9.12 -1.37 9.35
CA ASP A 73 -8.48 -0.78 8.18
C ASP A 73 -7.35 0.18 8.59
N VAL A 74 -6.24 0.10 7.86
CA VAL A 74 -5.17 1.08 7.91
C VAL A 74 -5.48 2.20 6.90
N ASP A 75 -5.80 3.39 7.41
CA ASP A 75 -6.13 4.57 6.58
C ASP A 75 -4.88 5.27 6.04
N GLY A 76 -3.78 5.16 6.76
CA GLY A 76 -2.51 5.76 6.40
C GLY A 76 -1.35 5.22 7.24
N PHE A 77 -0.13 5.37 6.71
CA PHE A 77 1.07 4.91 7.41
C PHE A 77 2.30 5.76 7.09
N ARG A 78 3.31 5.64 7.96
CA ARG A 78 4.69 6.11 7.76
C ARG A 78 5.67 5.04 8.20
N VAL A 79 6.80 4.98 7.51
CA VAL A 79 7.92 4.08 7.84
C VAL A 79 8.96 4.87 8.64
N SER A 80 9.49 4.28 9.70
CA SER A 80 10.58 4.89 10.47
C SER A 80 11.84 5.04 9.60
N PRO A 81 12.74 6.01 9.91
CA PRO A 81 13.94 6.23 9.11
C PRO A 81 14.87 5.00 9.00
N ASP A 82 14.90 4.16 10.03
CA ASP A 82 15.66 2.91 10.06
C ASP A 82 14.92 1.73 9.43
N GLY A 83 13.65 1.92 9.02
CA GLY A 83 12.83 0.90 8.36
C GLY A 83 12.30 -0.21 9.26
N THR A 84 12.52 -0.13 10.57
CA THR A 84 12.17 -1.21 11.52
C THR A 84 10.77 -1.08 12.12
N HIS A 85 10.16 0.11 12.02
CA HIS A 85 8.87 0.42 12.62
C HIS A 85 7.93 1.10 11.62
N LEU A 86 6.63 0.95 11.89
CA LEU A 86 5.56 1.67 11.20
C LEU A 86 4.75 2.49 12.22
N ALA A 87 4.47 3.73 11.86
CA ALA A 87 3.37 4.49 12.48
C ALA A 87 2.14 4.36 11.57
N ILE A 88 0.98 4.07 12.15
CA ILE A 88 -0.26 3.81 11.41
C ILE A 88 -1.40 4.68 11.95
N ALA A 89 -2.33 5.03 11.06
CA ALA A 89 -3.59 5.68 11.40
C ALA A 89 -4.73 4.69 11.18
N LEU A 90 -5.62 4.58 12.16
CA LEU A 90 -6.80 3.72 12.16
C LEU A 90 -8.02 4.58 12.49
N GLY A 91 -9.09 4.48 11.71
CA GLY A 91 -10.40 5.01 12.04
C GLY A 91 -11.12 4.08 13.02
N VAL A 92 -11.63 4.64 14.12
CA VAL A 92 -12.54 3.95 15.05
C VAL A 92 -13.80 4.80 15.18
N PHE A 93 -14.98 4.18 15.05
CA PHE A 93 -16.27 4.85 15.15
C PHE A 93 -17.09 4.24 16.30
N PRO A 94 -16.85 4.66 17.55
CA PRO A 94 -17.49 4.06 18.73
C PRO A 94 -19.02 4.29 18.78
N ASP A 95 -19.48 5.41 18.20
CA ASP A 95 -20.87 5.86 18.27
C ASP A 95 -21.74 5.36 17.11
N CYS A 96 -21.17 4.60 16.17
CA CYS A 96 -21.96 3.83 15.21
C CYS A 96 -22.53 2.61 15.95
N ASN A 97 -23.60 2.84 16.71
CA ASN A 97 -24.41 1.78 17.30
C ASN A 97 -24.72 0.74 16.22
N GLY A 98 -24.23 -0.48 16.43
CA GLY A 98 -24.45 -1.60 15.53
C GLY A 98 -25.94 -1.93 15.45
N ASP A 99 -26.58 -1.52 14.36
CA ASP A 99 -27.79 -2.14 13.86
C ASP A 99 -27.40 -3.48 13.22
N ILE A 100 -26.99 -4.43 14.06
CA ILE A 100 -26.98 -5.85 13.75
C ILE A 100 -28.36 -6.38 14.18
N ALA A 101 -29.31 -6.28 13.25
CA ALA A 101 -30.53 -7.07 13.28
C ALA A 101 -30.21 -8.56 13.05
#